data_AF-A0A962XNW8-F1
#
_entry.id   AF-A0A962XNW8-F1
#
_cell.length_a   1.000
_cell.length_b   1.000
_cell.length_c   1.000
_cell.angle_alpha   90.00
_cell.angle_beta   90.00
_cell.angle_gamma   90.00
#
_symmetry.space_group_name_H-M   'P 1'
#
loop_
_entity.id
_entity.type
_entity.pdbx_description
1 polymer ?
#
loop_
_entity_poly.entity_id
_entity_poly.type
_entity_poly.pdbx_seq_one_letter_code
_entity_poly.pdbx_strand_id
1 'polypeptide(L)'
;MKRMMSPTHLRPKSRADLYSLEADVAFFEARLSFAGDAPDTAYQRAQIKTYQTLGSLIGEVIAQVKPPRRDGQSPRRGEHVAA
;
A
#
# COMPACT_ATOMS: atom_id res chain seq x y z
N MET A 1 -5.64 39.05 -13.08
CA MET A 1 -5.53 38.63 -11.66
C MET A 1 -5.87 37.13 -11.60
N LYS A 2 -4.88 36.24 -11.39
CA LYS A 2 -4.65 35.44 -10.16
C LYS A 2 -5.91 34.62 -9.75
N ARG A 3 -5.95 33.28 -9.69
CA ARG A 3 -4.93 32.22 -9.62
C ARG A 3 -5.48 30.94 -10.26
N MET A 4 -4.70 30.32 -11.14
CA MET A 4 -4.86 28.92 -11.52
C MET A 4 -4.33 28.09 -10.35
N MET A 5 -5.20 27.48 -9.56
CA MET A 5 -4.77 26.53 -8.54
C MET A 5 -4.27 25.28 -9.25
N SER A 6 -2.96 25.15 -9.35
CA SER A 6 -2.35 23.90 -9.77
C SER A 6 -2.73 22.80 -8.75
N PRO A 7 -3.14 21.60 -9.21
CA PRO A 7 -3.35 20.47 -8.33
C PRO A 7 -1.99 19.97 -7.84
N THR A 8 -1.43 20.68 -6.86
CA THR A 8 -0.63 20.04 -5.83
C THR A 8 -1.65 19.25 -4.99
N HIS A 9 -1.49 17.95 -4.75
CA HIS A 9 -1.12 17.46 -3.42
C HIS A 9 -0.92 15.92 -3.38
N LEU A 10 -0.50 15.25 -4.46
CA LEU A 10 -0.22 13.79 -4.39
C LEU A 10 1.11 13.39 -5.04
N ARG A 11 2.19 14.13 -4.75
CA ARG A 11 3.53 13.53 -4.88
C ARG A 11 3.89 13.00 -3.49
N PRO A 12 4.14 11.70 -3.30
CA PRO A 12 4.77 11.22 -2.07
C PRO A 12 6.12 11.91 -2.00
N LYS A 13 6.28 12.80 -1.01
CA LYS A 13 7.44 13.66 -0.89
C LYS A 13 8.59 12.96 -0.20
N SER A 14 8.38 11.78 0.40
CA SER A 14 9.45 11.05 1.08
C SER A 14 9.16 9.54 1.18
N ARG A 15 10.21 8.75 1.42
CA ARG A 15 10.06 7.33 1.82
C ARG A 15 9.27 7.18 3.12
N ALA A 16 9.28 8.20 3.99
CA ALA A 16 8.48 8.21 5.21
C ALA A 16 6.97 8.27 4.89
N ASP A 17 6.57 8.97 3.82
CA ASP A 17 5.17 8.99 3.37
C ASP A 17 4.74 7.60 2.87
N LEU A 18 5.63 6.85 2.22
CA LEU A 18 5.35 5.49 1.78
C LEU A 18 5.13 4.53 2.96
N TYR A 19 5.99 4.59 3.98
CA TYR A 19 5.83 3.74 5.16
C TYR A 19 4.56 4.06 5.96
N SER A 20 4.17 5.33 6.05
CA SER A 20 2.90 5.72 6.68
C SER A 20 1.71 5.13 5.91
N LEU A 21 1.71 5.20 4.58
CA LEU A 21 0.65 4.60 3.76
C LEU A 21 0.63 3.06 3.87
N GLU A 22 1.80 2.41 3.89
CA GLU A 22 1.90 0.96 4.12
C GLU A 22 1.36 0.57 5.52
N ALA A 23 1.62 1.39 6.55
CA ALA A 23 1.09 1.19 7.89
C ALA A 23 -0.44 1.35 7.97
N ASP A 24 -1.00 2.34 7.26
CA ASP A 24 -2.46 2.53 7.16
C ASP A 24 -3.14 1.31 6.51
N VAL A 25 -2.57 0.79 5.42
CA VAL A 25 -3.07 -0.44 4.77
C VAL A 25 -3.02 -1.63 5.73
N ALA A 26 -1.90 -1.82 6.42
CA ALA A 26 -1.76 -2.90 7.40
C ALA A 26 -2.79 -2.79 8.54
N PHE A 27 -3.08 -1.56 9.01
CA PHE A 27 -4.13 -1.33 9.99
C PHE A 27 -5.52 -1.70 9.46
N PHE A 28 -5.84 -1.36 8.21
CA PHE A 28 -7.11 -1.72 7.59
C PHE A 28 -7.26 -3.24 7.45
N GLU A 29 -6.22 -3.94 7.00
CA GLU A 29 -6.22 -5.40 6.88
C GLU A 29 -6.43 -6.09 8.24
N ALA A 30 -5.76 -5.60 9.30
CA ALA A 30 -5.96 -6.10 10.65
C ALA A 30 -7.41 -5.87 11.12
N ARG A 31 -8.01 -4.72 10.80
CA ARG A 31 -9.39 -4.41 11.19
C ARG A 31 -10.42 -5.24 10.44
N LEU A 32 -10.19 -5.50 9.14
CA LEU A 32 -11.01 -6.40 8.33
C LEU A 32 -10.91 -7.84 8.84
N SER A 33 -9.70 -8.30 9.17
CA SER A 33 -9.47 -9.65 9.73
C SER A 33 -10.16 -9.82 11.07
N PHE A 34 -10.22 -8.77 11.89
CA PHE A 34 -10.92 -8.80 13.17
C PHE A 34 -12.45 -8.82 13.03
N ALA A 35 -12.99 -8.23 11.97
CA ALA A 35 -14.44 -8.12 11.79
C ALA A 35 -15.13 -9.50 11.58
N GLY A 36 -14.37 -10.54 11.28
CA GLY A 36 -14.87 -11.91 11.10
C GLY A 36 -15.78 -12.06 9.88
N ASP A 37 -16.41 -13.23 9.74
CA ASP A 37 -17.22 -13.60 8.57
C ASP A 37 -18.64 -13.02 8.57
N ALA A 38 -19.14 -12.55 9.73
CA ALA A 38 -20.53 -12.09 9.90
C ALA A 38 -20.59 -10.73 10.63
N PRO A 39 -20.77 -9.60 9.93
CA PRO A 39 -20.92 -8.30 10.57
C PRO A 39 -22.32 -8.12 11.18
N ASP A 40 -22.37 -8.06 12.50
CA ASP A 40 -23.59 -8.00 13.32
C ASP A 40 -24.38 -6.69 13.18
N THR A 41 -23.75 -5.60 12.72
CA THR A 41 -24.38 -4.27 12.67
C THR A 41 -24.21 -3.56 11.33
N ALA A 42 -25.15 -2.67 11.00
CA ALA A 42 -25.03 -1.78 9.84
C ALA A 42 -23.78 -0.90 9.92
N TYR A 43 -23.38 -0.52 11.13
CA TYR A 43 -22.15 0.23 11.39
C TYR A 43 -20.91 -0.58 11.01
N GLN A 44 -20.80 -1.83 11.45
CA GLN A 44 -19.68 -2.71 11.07
C GLN A 44 -19.63 -2.95 9.56
N ARG A 45 -20.78 -3.16 8.91
CA ARG A 45 -20.84 -3.27 7.44
C ARG A 45 -20.31 -2.03 6.74
N ALA A 46 -20.66 -0.84 7.23
CA ALA A 46 -20.14 0.40 6.71
C ALA A 46 -18.62 0.53 6.94
N GLN A 47 -18.12 0.17 8.13
CA GLN A 47 -16.70 0.17 8.43
C GLN A 47 -15.91 -0.76 7.50
N ILE A 48 -16.38 -2.00 7.30
CA ILE A 48 -15.76 -2.96 6.37
C ILE A 48 -15.66 -2.35 4.97
N LYS A 49 -16.77 -1.81 4.45
CA LYS A 49 -16.80 -1.16 3.14
C LYS A 49 -15.80 0.00 3.06
N THR A 50 -15.72 0.82 4.10
CA THR A 50 -14.76 1.93 4.16
C THR A 50 -13.31 1.44 4.11
N TYR A 51 -12.94 0.45 4.93
CA TYR A 51 -11.57 -0.05 4.97
C TYR A 51 -11.16 -0.76 3.66
N GLN A 52 -12.08 -1.51 3.05
CA GLN A 52 -11.84 -2.11 1.73
C GLN A 52 -11.60 -1.04 0.65
N THR A 53 -12.47 -0.02 0.58
CA THR A 53 -12.32 1.05 -0.41
C THR A 53 -11.03 1.84 -0.20
N LEU A 54 -10.72 2.23 1.04
CA LEU A 54 -9.51 2.99 1.35
C LEU A 54 -8.25 2.16 1.09
N GLY A 55 -8.26 0.88 1.45
CA GLY A 55 -7.15 -0.05 1.19
C GLY A 55 -6.85 -0.17 -0.31
N SER A 56 -7.87 -0.30 -1.16
CA SER A 56 -7.69 -0.34 -2.62
C SER A 56 -7.07 0.95 -3.16
N LEU A 57 -7.62 2.11 -2.79
CA LEU A 57 -7.16 3.41 -3.27
C LEU A 57 -5.72 3.69 -2.84
N ILE A 58 -5.37 3.42 -1.58
CA ILE A 58 -4.00 3.61 -1.09
C ILE A 58 -3.05 2.58 -1.72
N GLY A 59 -3.48 1.32 -1.87
CA GLY A 59 -2.71 0.28 -2.54
C GLY A 59 -2.33 0.65 -3.98
N GLU A 60 -3.26 1.24 -4.73
CA GLU A 60 -3.01 1.77 -6.08
C GLU A 60 -1.98 2.90 -6.07
N VAL A 61 -2.08 3.83 -5.11
CA VAL A 61 -1.10 4.91 -4.94
C VAL A 61 0.28 4.35 -4.62
N ILE A 62 0.37 3.39 -3.69
CA ILE A 62 1.62 2.70 -3.32
C ILE A 62 2.23 2.02 -4.56
N ALA A 63 1.43 1.31 -5.36
CA ALA A 63 1.90 0.61 -6.54
C ALA A 63 2.49 1.57 -7.60
N GLN A 64 1.91 2.76 -7.76
CA GLN A 64 2.40 3.78 -8.71
C GLN A 64 3.73 4.42 -8.28
N VAL A 65 3.99 4.47 -6.98
CA VAL A 65 5.12 5.22 -6.41
C VAL A 65 6.26 4.32 -5.96
N LYS A 66 6.00 3.03 -5.73
CA LYS A 66 7.01 2.05 -5.39
C LYS A 66 7.88 1.78 -6.62
N PRO A 67 9.20 2.02 -6.55
CA PRO A 67 10.07 1.71 -7.67
C PRO A 67 9.97 0.21 -7.99
N PRO A 68 10.04 -0.18 -9.27
CA PRO A 68 10.06 -1.59 -9.65
C PRO A 68 11.20 -2.27 -8.91
N ARG A 69 10.91 -3.38 -8.24
CA ARG A 69 11.95 -4.17 -7.59
C ARG A 69 12.97 -4.55 -8.66
N ARG A 70 14.24 -4.21 -8.42
CA ARG A 70 15.36 -4.81 -9.16
C ARG A 70 15.50 -6.24 -8.66
N ASP A 71 14.59 -7.11 -9.05
CA ASP A 71 14.73 -8.56 -8.89
C ASP A 71 15.77 -9.01 -9.91
N GLY A 72 17.04 -8.80 -9.55
CA GLY A 72 18.19 -8.91 -10.45
C GLY A 72 19.47 -9.32 -9.75
N GLN A 73 19.38 -10.05 -8.65
CA GLN A 73 20.52 -10.80 -8.13
C GLN A 73 20.31 -12.27 -8.48
N SER A 74 20.56 -12.60 -9.75
CA SER A 74 20.79 -13.98 -10.16
C SER A 74 21.81 -14.60 -9.20
N PRO A 75 21.58 -15.80 -8.65
CA PRO A 75 22.65 -16.54 -8.02
C PRO A 75 23.71 -16.74 -9.11
N ARG A 76 24.89 -16.13 -8.92
CA ARG A 76 26.03 -16.37 -9.79
C ARG A 76 26.30 -17.86 -9.73
N ARG A 77 25.99 -18.53 -10.83
CA ARG A 77 26.43 -19.88 -11.16
C ARG A 77 27.96 -19.83 -11.16
N GLY A 78 28.57 -20.23 -10.05
CA GLY A 78 29.99 -20.44 -9.90
C GLY A 78 30.24 -21.93 -9.82
N GLU A 79 30.51 -22.54 -10.96
CA GLU A 79 31.15 -23.85 -11.09
C GLU A 79 32.56 -23.85 -10.50
N HIS A 80 33.00 -25.07 -10.13
CA HIS A 80 34.35 -25.53 -9.78
C HIS A 80 34.94 -25.13 -8.42
N VAL A 81 35.07 -26.13 -7.52
CA VAL A 81 36.39 -26.71 -7.20
C VAL A 81 36.19 -28.22 -6.98
N ALA A 82 36.86 -29.02 -7.81
CA ALA A 82 37.16 -30.41 -7.53
C ALA A 82 38.31 -30.47 -6.52
N ALA A 83 38.19 -31.34 -5.53
CA ALA A 83 39.30 -32.02 -4.86
C ALA A 83 38.77 -33.30 -4.22
#